data_AF-A0A7S4T9C2-F1
#
_entry.id   AF-A0A7S4T9C2-F1
#
_cell.length_a   1.000
_cell.length_b   1.000
_cell.length_c   1.000
_cell.angle_alpha   90.00
_cell.angle_beta   90.00
_cell.angle_gamma   90.00
#
_symmetry.space_group_name_H-M   'P 1'
#
loop_
_entity.id
_entity.type
_entity.pdbx_description
1 polymer ?
#
loop_
_entity_poly.entity_id
_entity_poly.type
_entity_poly.pdbx_seq_one_letter_code
_entity_poly.pdbx_strand_id
1 'polypeptide(L)'
;MLPAMQRPGSSHAGARNRVALAAGVLLSTGRPALGLDDGLAATPPMGYNTWNDLGCEALHEKSLREIAAKLKRLGLLDLGYRYFNVDDCWMRRSRNSATGHFDVDLRVFPSGMRAFGDHIHSLGFKFGLYTSRGYATCVGRQASLGREAIDAKDFAAWGVDLLKNDGCYDPDCGTKINHPWSGSGVCGSKDRKKTIQKYEKMERALNKTGRPIVHAICGWQPWYAPVGRSIGHMWRISADVRDWLGVYEATRIMEQLTEFHGPHGWNDPDMLLGSSKGSSLTVTPVQARAQFSLWAVMGAPLIIGASVLNMSHYDLVTYSNAEAIRVNQDPLGMAGQLVQSNCPAYPGLSTWLTADGTPEFEIDTKGTKDGVLCGGDLRAPNCAGCRRWAQRNSSWCGGQCETVKYKARKGKLKDACVSRGLGKPPTADTVDPPSEDNPNSFLRILYRRADMHQCQQVWARPLQDGEVAVAFVNFASQASKVQLPLDYLNLGPKATVHDLWSGGKAVVQGELRASLVADGGHVLLRLANHTVLPDGQPPGAESLLEAAGFEQAKVLQLSNFLLCFGLCALLALLLARPRYCVRLKALLWA
;
A
#
# COMPACT_ATOMS: atom_id res chain seq x y z
N MET A 1 30.30 7.27 82.48
CA MET A 1 30.97 8.52 82.88
C MET A 1 30.69 9.57 81.83
N LEU A 2 29.85 10.56 82.20
CA LEU A 2 29.71 11.98 81.80
C LEU A 2 30.24 12.49 80.41
N PRO A 3 29.73 13.63 79.83
CA PRO A 3 28.34 13.98 79.42
C PRO A 3 28.26 15.00 78.21
N ALA A 4 27.06 15.58 78.01
CA ALA A 4 26.72 16.96 77.54
C ALA A 4 26.64 17.25 76.00
N MET A 5 25.42 17.49 75.45
CA MET A 5 24.71 18.79 75.23
C MET A 5 25.35 19.63 74.11
N GLN A 6 24.67 20.09 73.04
CA GLN A 6 23.49 20.96 72.97
C GLN A 6 22.93 21.04 71.52
N ARG A 7 21.60 21.19 71.38
CA ARG A 7 20.87 21.74 70.21
C ARG A 7 20.63 23.25 70.47
N PRO A 8 20.40 24.16 69.48
CA PRO A 8 19.23 24.19 68.55
C PRO A 8 19.57 24.78 67.14
N GLY A 9 18.69 24.92 66.14
CA GLY A 9 17.25 24.71 66.01
C GLY A 9 16.77 24.93 64.56
N SER A 10 15.62 24.29 64.28
CA SER A 10 14.53 24.61 63.34
C SER A 10 14.79 25.31 61.99
N SER A 11 14.37 24.65 60.91
CA SER A 11 13.38 25.24 59.98
C SER A 11 12.64 24.19 59.14
N HIS A 12 11.32 24.18 59.35
CA HIS A 12 10.24 24.06 58.37
C HIS A 12 9.73 22.70 57.85
N ALA A 13 8.44 22.52 58.15
CA ALA A 13 7.52 21.43 57.90
C ALA A 13 7.05 21.28 56.44
N GLY A 14 6.47 20.11 56.15
CA GLY A 14 5.60 19.82 54.99
C GLY A 14 6.03 18.51 54.31
N ALA A 15 5.21 17.51 54.05
CA ALA A 15 3.76 17.40 54.09
C ALA A 15 3.35 15.91 54.17
N ARG A 16 2.12 15.68 54.61
CA ARG A 16 1.49 14.38 54.84
C ARG A 16 1.20 13.61 53.54
N ASN A 17 1.42 12.31 53.64
CA ASN A 17 0.97 11.18 52.82
C ASN A 17 -0.17 11.45 51.82
N ARG A 18 0.10 11.13 50.56
CA ARG A 18 -0.89 10.57 49.63
C ARG A 18 -0.35 9.23 49.11
N VAL A 19 -1.15 8.19 49.31
CA VAL A 19 -0.93 6.82 48.82
C VAL A 19 -0.92 6.86 47.29
N ALA A 20 0.21 6.50 46.69
CA ALA A 20 0.31 6.28 45.25
C ALA A 20 -0.10 4.83 44.95
N LEU A 21 -1.21 4.65 44.21
CA LEU A 21 -1.49 3.42 43.49
C LEU A 21 -0.42 3.31 42.38
N ALA A 22 0.55 2.43 42.56
CA ALA A 22 1.45 2.04 41.48
C ALA A 22 0.66 1.13 40.53
N ALA A 23 0.19 1.68 39.41
CA ALA A 23 -0.24 0.90 38.26
C ALA A 23 1.00 0.20 37.69
N GLY A 24 1.17 -1.08 38.02
CA GLY A 24 2.18 -1.93 37.42
C GLY A 24 1.87 -2.12 35.94
N VAL A 25 2.57 -1.37 35.08
CA VAL A 25 2.65 -1.69 33.66
C VAL A 25 3.47 -2.97 33.54
N LEU A 26 2.78 -4.10 33.36
CA LEU A 26 3.40 -5.32 32.84
C LEU A 26 3.78 -5.04 31.39
N LEU A 27 4.99 -4.52 31.18
CA LEU A 27 5.66 -4.54 29.89
C LEU A 27 5.86 -6.02 29.53
N SER A 28 4.98 -6.56 28.69
CA SER A 28 5.28 -7.79 27.98
C SER A 28 6.47 -7.50 27.08
N THR A 29 7.68 -7.83 27.53
CA THR A 29 8.86 -7.88 26.66
C THR A 29 8.71 -9.11 25.75
N GLY A 30 7.81 -9.02 24.77
CA GLY A 30 7.93 -9.86 23.58
C GLY A 30 9.32 -9.55 23.02
N ARG A 31 10.21 -10.55 22.98
CA ARG A 31 11.44 -10.39 22.20
C ARG A 31 11.00 -10.07 20.77
N PRO A 32 11.35 -8.91 20.19
CA PRO A 32 11.13 -8.73 18.77
C PRO A 32 11.81 -9.92 18.08
N ALA A 33 11.11 -10.56 17.13
CA ALA A 33 11.71 -11.60 16.33
C ALA A 33 13.03 -11.04 15.74
N LEU A 34 14.15 -11.68 16.05
CA LEU A 34 15.45 -11.31 15.47
C LEU A 34 15.30 -11.36 13.96
N GLY A 35 15.48 -10.22 13.29
CA GLY A 35 15.38 -10.14 11.84
C GLY A 35 16.54 -10.83 11.15
N LEU A 36 16.45 -10.98 9.83
CA LEU A 36 17.57 -11.40 8.99
C LEU A 36 18.68 -10.32 9.08
N ASP A 37 19.75 -10.60 9.84
CA ASP A 37 20.89 -9.68 10.03
C ASP A 37 21.90 -9.85 8.88
N ASP A 38 21.44 -9.62 7.65
CA ASP A 38 22.22 -9.79 6.42
C ASP A 38 22.52 -8.46 5.68
N GLY A 39 22.12 -7.34 6.28
CA GLY A 39 22.36 -5.99 5.76
C GLY A 39 21.48 -5.58 4.58
N LEU A 40 20.50 -6.40 4.19
CA LEU A 40 19.58 -6.08 3.09
C LEU A 40 18.41 -5.20 3.56
N ALA A 41 17.83 -4.46 2.62
CA ALA A 41 16.63 -3.63 2.84
C ALA A 41 16.72 -2.69 4.07
N ALA A 42 17.87 -2.04 4.27
CA ALA A 42 18.04 -1.05 5.36
C ALA A 42 17.04 0.13 5.27
N THR A 43 16.61 0.48 4.04
CA THR A 43 15.46 1.35 3.74
C THR A 43 14.44 0.58 2.89
N PRO A 44 13.19 1.07 2.76
CA PRO A 44 12.17 0.37 1.98
C PRO A 44 12.64 0.17 0.54
N PRO A 45 12.57 -1.04 -0.04
CA PRO A 45 12.95 -1.27 -1.43
C PRO A 45 12.20 -0.36 -2.40
N MET A 46 12.91 0.21 -3.37
CA MET A 46 12.34 1.04 -4.44
C MET A 46 12.68 0.45 -5.82
N GLY A 47 11.73 0.45 -6.74
CA GLY A 47 11.93 -0.17 -8.05
C GLY A 47 10.73 -0.11 -8.98
N TYR A 48 10.71 -1.03 -9.93
CA TYR A 48 9.65 -1.25 -10.90
C TYR A 48 9.28 -2.74 -10.90
N ASN A 49 7.99 -3.05 -11.09
CA ASN A 49 7.51 -4.42 -11.27
C ASN A 49 6.55 -4.50 -12.46
N THR A 50 6.71 -5.55 -13.26
CA THR A 50 6.00 -5.73 -14.54
C THR A 50 4.52 -6.09 -14.41
N TRP A 51 4.03 -6.55 -13.25
CA TRP A 51 2.69 -7.16 -13.12
C TRP A 51 1.57 -6.20 -13.51
N ASN A 52 1.48 -5.04 -12.83
CA ASN A 52 0.41 -4.09 -13.07
C ASN A 52 0.54 -3.40 -14.44
N ASP A 53 1.77 -3.17 -14.91
CA ASP A 53 2.07 -2.56 -16.21
C ASP A 53 1.72 -3.50 -17.37
N LEU A 54 2.34 -4.68 -17.43
CA LEU A 54 2.34 -5.55 -18.61
C LEU A 54 1.46 -6.79 -18.48
N GLY A 55 1.20 -7.25 -17.25
CA GLY A 55 0.68 -8.59 -16.99
C GLY A 55 1.49 -9.65 -17.74
N CYS A 56 0.82 -10.73 -18.17
CA CYS A 56 1.47 -11.80 -18.94
C CYS A 56 1.47 -11.58 -20.44
N GLU A 57 0.49 -10.83 -20.97
CA GLU A 57 0.28 -10.71 -22.42
C GLU A 57 1.30 -9.76 -23.06
N ALA A 58 1.68 -8.67 -22.39
CA ALA A 58 2.63 -7.71 -22.91
C ALA A 58 4.08 -7.98 -22.47
N LEU A 59 4.32 -9.01 -21.66
CA LEU A 59 5.65 -9.39 -21.17
C LEU A 59 6.51 -9.94 -22.31
N HIS A 60 7.53 -9.19 -22.73
CA HIS A 60 8.51 -9.59 -23.74
C HIS A 60 9.86 -8.93 -23.46
N GLU A 61 10.96 -9.67 -23.63
CA GLU A 61 12.32 -9.20 -23.29
C GLU A 61 12.70 -7.88 -23.97
N LYS A 62 12.33 -7.70 -25.24
CA LYS A 62 12.59 -6.45 -25.97
C LYS A 62 11.96 -5.24 -25.26
N SER A 63 10.66 -5.33 -24.94
CA SER A 63 9.95 -4.27 -24.24
C SER A 63 10.53 -4.01 -22.85
N LEU A 64 10.95 -5.06 -22.13
CA LEU A 64 11.57 -4.94 -20.81
C LEU A 64 12.91 -4.20 -20.86
N ARG A 65 13.75 -4.47 -21.86
CA ARG A 65 15.01 -3.73 -22.09
C ARG A 65 14.73 -2.26 -22.39
N GLU A 66 13.70 -1.98 -23.20
CA GLU A 66 13.27 -0.61 -23.50
C GLU A 66 12.75 0.13 -22.25
N ILE A 67 11.99 -0.56 -21.39
CA ILE A 67 11.49 -0.05 -20.11
C ILE A 67 12.67 0.26 -19.17
N ALA A 68 13.61 -0.67 -18.98
CA ALA A 68 14.77 -0.47 -18.13
C ALA A 68 15.61 0.74 -18.60
N ALA A 69 15.87 0.81 -19.90
CA ALA A 69 16.57 1.96 -20.50
C ALA A 69 15.77 3.26 -20.31
N LYS A 70 14.44 3.23 -20.39
CA LYS A 70 13.59 4.40 -20.17
C LYS A 70 13.58 4.85 -18.71
N LEU A 71 13.46 3.94 -17.73
CA LEU A 71 13.58 4.26 -16.30
C LEU A 71 14.89 4.99 -15.99
N LYS A 72 16.01 4.51 -16.55
CA LYS A 72 17.32 5.17 -16.44
C LYS A 72 17.32 6.55 -17.09
N ARG A 73 16.83 6.68 -18.34
CA ARG A 73 16.77 7.98 -19.04
C ARG A 73 15.88 9.01 -18.33
N LEU A 74 14.85 8.55 -17.63
CA LEU A 74 13.97 9.40 -16.82
C LEU A 74 14.60 9.80 -15.47
N GLY A 75 15.80 9.32 -15.15
CA GLY A 75 16.51 9.62 -13.89
C GLY A 75 15.96 8.88 -12.67
N LEU A 76 15.00 7.96 -12.84
CA LEU A 76 14.39 7.25 -11.72
C LEU A 76 15.40 6.31 -11.02
N LEU A 77 16.33 5.72 -11.77
CA LEU A 77 17.41 4.92 -11.17
C LEU A 77 18.25 5.76 -10.19
N ASP A 78 18.62 6.99 -10.58
CA ASP A 78 19.44 7.90 -9.78
C ASP A 78 18.72 8.39 -8.52
N LEU A 79 17.38 8.45 -8.58
CA LEU A 79 16.51 8.76 -7.44
C LEU A 79 16.28 7.58 -6.48
N GLY A 80 16.82 6.40 -6.79
CA GLY A 80 16.80 5.23 -5.90
C GLY A 80 15.91 4.08 -6.34
N TYR A 81 15.19 4.18 -7.47
CA TYR A 81 14.43 3.05 -8.04
C TYR A 81 15.39 2.01 -8.64
N ARG A 82 15.99 1.20 -7.77
CA ARG A 82 17.10 0.31 -8.12
C ARG A 82 16.65 -1.07 -8.57
N TYR A 83 15.51 -1.57 -8.11
CA TYR A 83 15.06 -2.93 -8.47
C TYR A 83 14.23 -2.93 -9.77
N PHE A 84 14.59 -3.78 -10.72
CA PHE A 84 13.81 -4.07 -11.92
C PHE A 84 13.25 -5.49 -11.80
N ASN A 85 12.00 -5.61 -11.38
CA ASN A 85 11.38 -6.88 -11.02
C ASN A 85 10.55 -7.42 -12.19
N VAL A 86 10.92 -8.60 -12.69
CA VAL A 86 10.08 -9.38 -13.59
C VAL A 86 9.16 -10.26 -12.75
N ASP A 87 7.86 -10.03 -12.87
CA ASP A 87 6.83 -10.76 -12.14
C ASP A 87 6.51 -12.12 -12.81
N ASP A 88 5.34 -12.71 -12.52
CA ASP A 88 4.91 -13.99 -13.10
C ASP A 88 4.99 -14.00 -14.65
N CYS A 89 4.89 -15.19 -15.25
CA CYS A 89 4.92 -15.45 -16.69
C CYS A 89 6.28 -15.52 -17.41
N TRP A 90 7.41 -15.42 -16.71
CA TRP A 90 8.74 -15.57 -17.32
C TRP A 90 9.14 -17.02 -17.64
N MET A 91 8.62 -17.99 -16.88
CA MET A 91 8.94 -19.43 -17.02
C MET A 91 7.90 -20.18 -17.86
N ARG A 92 8.27 -21.34 -18.42
CA ARG A 92 7.30 -22.26 -19.03
C ARG A 92 6.41 -22.92 -17.97
N ARG A 93 5.32 -23.54 -18.43
CA ARG A 93 4.40 -24.29 -17.54
C ARG A 93 5.03 -25.53 -16.93
N SER A 94 6.03 -26.11 -17.59
CA SER A 94 6.70 -27.33 -17.15
C SER A 94 8.19 -27.07 -16.96
N ARG A 95 8.78 -27.75 -15.98
CA ARG A 95 10.23 -27.84 -15.82
C ARG A 95 10.86 -28.61 -16.96
N ASN A 96 12.18 -28.45 -17.10
CA ASN A 96 12.97 -29.36 -17.91
C ASN A 96 12.89 -30.76 -17.25
N SER A 97 12.36 -31.75 -17.97
CA SER A 97 12.15 -33.10 -17.44
C SER A 97 13.44 -33.87 -17.18
N ALA A 98 14.53 -33.53 -17.87
CA ALA A 98 15.82 -34.19 -17.72
C ALA A 98 16.60 -33.64 -16.50
N THR A 99 16.51 -32.33 -16.24
CA THR A 99 17.31 -31.68 -15.19
C THR A 99 16.51 -31.34 -13.93
N GLY A 100 15.19 -31.17 -14.04
CA GLY A 100 14.33 -30.72 -12.94
C GLY A 100 14.45 -29.22 -12.62
N HIS A 101 15.18 -28.45 -13.43
CA HIS A 101 15.30 -26.99 -13.30
C HIS A 101 14.11 -26.28 -13.97
N PHE A 102 13.94 -25.00 -13.66
CA PHE A 102 13.04 -24.14 -14.43
C PHE A 102 13.41 -24.14 -15.91
N ASP A 103 12.39 -24.19 -16.76
CA ASP A 103 12.57 -23.96 -18.19
C ASP A 103 12.08 -22.54 -18.52
N VAL A 104 12.96 -21.69 -19.03
CA VAL A 104 12.65 -20.30 -19.36
C VAL A 104 11.74 -20.27 -20.58
N ASP A 105 10.71 -19.41 -20.60
CA ASP A 105 9.92 -19.24 -21.83
C ASP A 105 10.72 -18.43 -22.85
N LEU A 106 11.52 -19.11 -23.69
CA LEU A 106 12.38 -18.47 -24.70
C LEU A 106 11.62 -17.68 -25.78
N ARG A 107 10.30 -17.80 -25.85
CA ARG A 107 9.47 -16.92 -26.69
C ARG A 107 9.34 -15.52 -26.07
N VAL A 108 9.33 -15.47 -24.74
CA VAL A 108 9.29 -14.24 -23.94
C VAL A 108 10.71 -13.70 -23.74
N PHE A 109 11.65 -14.59 -23.38
CA PHE A 109 13.05 -14.30 -23.06
C PHE A 109 14.01 -15.09 -23.95
N PRO A 110 14.16 -14.71 -25.23
CA PRO A 110 15.00 -15.42 -26.19
C PRO A 110 16.48 -15.50 -25.77
N SER A 111 16.97 -14.58 -24.93
CA SER A 111 18.34 -14.65 -24.41
C SER A 111 18.50 -15.48 -23.12
N GLY A 112 17.39 -15.88 -22.51
CA GLY A 112 17.37 -16.52 -21.20
C GLY A 112 17.56 -15.55 -20.02
N MET A 113 17.36 -16.05 -18.80
CA MET A 113 17.37 -15.21 -17.58
C MET A 113 18.74 -14.62 -17.25
N ARG A 114 19.82 -15.38 -17.45
CA ARG A 114 21.17 -14.89 -17.15
C ARG A 114 21.56 -13.69 -18.00
N ALA A 115 21.43 -13.81 -19.32
CA ALA A 115 21.79 -12.73 -20.24
C ALA A 115 20.86 -11.50 -20.09
N PHE A 116 19.61 -11.73 -19.71
CA PHE A 116 18.70 -10.63 -19.35
C PHE A 116 19.14 -9.95 -18.04
N GLY A 117 19.43 -10.70 -16.98
CA GLY A 117 19.95 -10.20 -15.70
C GLY A 117 21.25 -9.40 -15.88
N ASP A 118 22.22 -9.95 -16.61
CA ASP A 118 23.49 -9.28 -16.95
C ASP A 118 23.25 -7.93 -17.64
N HIS A 119 22.23 -7.83 -18.51
CA HIS A 119 21.86 -6.57 -19.12
C HIS A 119 21.23 -5.57 -18.14
N ILE A 120 20.32 -6.02 -17.29
CA ILE A 120 19.71 -5.17 -16.25
C ILE A 120 20.81 -4.60 -15.34
N HIS A 121 21.78 -5.43 -14.93
CA HIS A 121 22.95 -4.99 -14.17
C HIS A 121 23.83 -4.01 -14.96
N SER A 122 24.04 -4.22 -16.27
CA SER A 122 24.82 -3.30 -17.10
C SER A 122 24.25 -1.88 -17.16
N LEU A 123 22.94 -1.73 -16.91
CA LEU A 123 22.28 -0.43 -16.80
C LEU A 123 22.42 0.20 -15.41
N GLY A 124 22.81 -0.56 -14.39
CA GLY A 124 22.95 -0.14 -12.99
C GLY A 124 21.77 -0.53 -12.09
N PHE A 125 20.77 -1.24 -12.61
CA PHE A 125 19.67 -1.79 -11.81
C PHE A 125 20.10 -3.07 -11.10
N LYS A 126 19.32 -3.44 -10.09
CA LYS A 126 19.25 -4.77 -9.48
C LYS A 126 18.15 -5.57 -10.17
N PHE A 127 18.40 -6.84 -10.47
CA PHE A 127 17.45 -7.69 -11.18
C PHE A 127 16.56 -8.45 -10.20
N GLY A 128 15.25 -8.24 -10.25
CA GLY A 128 14.29 -9.01 -9.47
C GLY A 128 13.52 -10.04 -10.29
N LEU A 129 13.15 -11.15 -9.65
CA LEU A 129 12.41 -12.24 -10.27
C LEU A 129 11.30 -12.75 -9.35
N TYR A 130 10.44 -13.61 -9.89
CA TYR A 130 9.23 -14.10 -9.24
C TYR A 130 9.15 -15.63 -9.17
N THR A 131 8.62 -16.14 -8.07
CA THR A 131 8.15 -17.53 -7.91
C THR A 131 6.95 -17.59 -6.94
N SER A 132 6.47 -18.79 -6.62
CA SER A 132 5.47 -19.05 -5.58
C SER A 132 5.94 -20.17 -4.64
N ARG A 133 5.47 -20.13 -3.38
CA ARG A 133 5.65 -21.20 -2.38
C ARG A 133 4.76 -22.41 -2.65
N GLY A 134 3.87 -22.34 -3.64
CA GLY A 134 3.04 -23.46 -4.09
C GLY A 134 3.69 -24.29 -5.19
N TYR A 135 2.96 -25.30 -5.68
CA TYR A 135 3.41 -26.13 -6.80
C TYR A 135 3.29 -25.40 -8.16
N ALA A 136 2.48 -24.34 -8.21
CA ALA A 136 2.33 -23.47 -9.38
C ALA A 136 2.27 -21.99 -8.99
N THR A 137 2.63 -21.11 -9.91
CA THR A 137 2.45 -19.66 -9.78
C THR A 137 0.98 -19.28 -9.93
N CYS A 138 0.61 -18.04 -9.64
CA CYS A 138 -0.79 -17.59 -9.71
C CYS A 138 -1.42 -17.75 -11.09
N VAL A 139 -0.63 -17.71 -12.17
CA VAL A 139 -1.11 -18.00 -13.55
C VAL A 139 -0.98 -19.47 -13.97
N GLY A 140 -0.70 -20.36 -13.01
CA GLY A 140 -0.60 -21.80 -13.23
C GLY A 140 0.65 -22.21 -14.01
N ARG A 141 1.76 -21.48 -13.88
CA ARG A 141 3.08 -21.89 -14.37
C ARG A 141 3.87 -22.57 -13.26
N GLN A 142 5.02 -23.14 -13.57
CA GLN A 142 5.82 -23.84 -12.56
C GLN A 142 6.23 -22.90 -11.42
N ALA A 143 6.18 -23.39 -10.18
CA ALA A 143 6.72 -22.70 -8.99
C ALA A 143 7.71 -23.55 -8.19
N SER A 144 8.07 -23.10 -6.98
CA SER A 144 9.26 -23.55 -6.25
C SER A 144 9.02 -24.54 -5.10
N LEU A 145 7.78 -24.91 -4.77
CA LEU A 145 7.52 -25.85 -3.68
C LEU A 145 8.27 -27.17 -3.87
N GLY A 146 9.07 -27.55 -2.86
CA GLY A 146 9.88 -28.78 -2.87
C GLY A 146 11.16 -28.70 -3.71
N ARG A 147 11.41 -27.57 -4.40
CA ARG A 147 12.56 -27.35 -5.29
C ARG A 147 13.37 -26.10 -4.91
N GLU A 148 13.11 -25.54 -3.74
CA GLU A 148 13.64 -24.26 -3.27
C GLU A 148 15.18 -24.20 -3.35
N ALA A 149 15.88 -25.27 -2.98
CA ALA A 149 17.34 -25.33 -3.01
C ALA A 149 17.96 -25.36 -4.41
N ILE A 150 17.26 -25.92 -5.40
CA ILE A 150 17.73 -25.93 -6.80
C ILE A 150 17.39 -24.58 -7.44
N ASP A 151 16.16 -24.12 -7.23
CA ASP A 151 15.67 -22.86 -7.78
C ASP A 151 16.46 -21.66 -7.26
N ALA A 152 16.79 -21.63 -5.96
CA ALA A 152 17.64 -20.58 -5.39
C ALA A 152 19.02 -20.52 -6.07
N LYS A 153 19.62 -21.68 -6.39
CA LYS A 153 20.89 -21.71 -7.13
C LYS A 153 20.73 -21.16 -8.54
N ASP A 154 19.63 -21.47 -9.23
CA ASP A 154 19.35 -20.91 -10.54
C ASP A 154 19.20 -19.38 -10.46
N PHE A 155 18.41 -18.89 -9.49
CA PHE A 155 18.23 -17.45 -9.27
C PHE A 155 19.56 -16.75 -9.00
N ALA A 156 20.41 -17.31 -8.12
CA ALA A 156 21.73 -16.76 -7.85
C ALA A 156 22.65 -16.80 -9.09
N ALA A 157 22.63 -17.89 -9.86
CA ALA A 157 23.43 -18.06 -11.08
C ALA A 157 23.00 -17.11 -12.21
N TRP A 158 21.73 -16.71 -12.23
CA TRP A 158 21.19 -15.70 -13.16
C TRP A 158 21.35 -14.27 -12.66
N GLY A 159 21.91 -14.06 -11.46
CA GLY A 159 22.16 -12.74 -10.92
C GLY A 159 20.92 -12.07 -10.31
N VAL A 160 19.92 -12.82 -9.85
CA VAL A 160 18.75 -12.24 -9.16
C VAL A 160 19.19 -11.57 -7.85
N ASP A 161 18.70 -10.37 -7.58
CA ASP A 161 18.95 -9.54 -6.39
C ASP A 161 17.71 -9.39 -5.50
N LEU A 162 16.52 -9.69 -6.02
CA LEU A 162 15.25 -9.70 -5.29
C LEU A 162 14.38 -10.84 -5.81
N LEU A 163 13.83 -11.66 -4.90
CA LEU A 163 12.86 -12.69 -5.22
C LEU A 163 11.50 -12.35 -4.58
N LYS A 164 10.50 -12.05 -5.41
CA LYS A 164 9.09 -12.04 -4.99
C LYS A 164 8.60 -13.49 -4.94
N ASN A 165 8.19 -13.95 -3.78
CA ASN A 165 7.74 -15.31 -3.54
C ASN A 165 6.26 -15.32 -3.12
N ASP A 166 5.39 -15.70 -4.05
CA ASP A 166 3.93 -15.65 -3.93
C ASP A 166 3.32 -16.83 -3.15
N GLY A 167 2.02 -16.73 -2.87
CA GLY A 167 1.26 -17.70 -2.07
C GLY A 167 0.47 -18.75 -2.87
N CYS A 168 0.28 -18.55 -4.17
CA CYS A 168 -0.66 -19.33 -4.99
C CYS A 168 -0.36 -20.83 -5.06
N TYR A 169 -1.41 -21.65 -5.19
CA TYR A 169 -1.34 -23.12 -5.34
C TYR A 169 -0.50 -23.82 -4.27
N ASP A 170 -0.55 -23.31 -3.04
CA ASP A 170 -0.03 -24.03 -1.88
C ASP A 170 -1.00 -25.18 -1.52
N PRO A 171 -0.54 -26.44 -1.50
CA PRO A 171 -1.41 -27.61 -1.25
C PRO A 171 -1.92 -27.74 0.18
N ASP A 172 -1.30 -27.05 1.15
CA ASP A 172 -1.80 -26.95 2.52
C ASP A 172 -2.79 -25.78 2.69
N CYS A 173 -2.96 -24.95 1.66
CA CYS A 173 -3.84 -23.80 1.69
C CYS A 173 -5.03 -23.97 0.75
N GLY A 174 -6.10 -23.20 0.98
CA GLY A 174 -7.32 -23.25 0.20
C GLY A 174 -8.47 -23.97 0.91
N THR A 175 -9.48 -23.20 1.29
CA THR A 175 -10.80 -23.73 1.60
C THR A 175 -11.46 -24.18 0.29
N LYS A 176 -11.32 -25.47 -0.01
CA LYS A 176 -11.95 -26.24 -1.11
C LYS A 176 -11.21 -26.19 -2.45
N ILE A 177 -10.77 -27.38 -2.85
CA ILE A 177 -10.13 -27.74 -4.14
C ILE A 177 -10.97 -27.36 -5.39
N ASN A 178 -12.21 -26.88 -5.21
CA ASN A 178 -13.13 -26.45 -6.27
C ASN A 178 -13.73 -25.04 -6.06
N HIS A 179 -13.07 -24.18 -5.26
CA HIS A 179 -13.42 -22.75 -5.20
C HIS A 179 -12.71 -22.01 -6.34
N PRO A 180 -13.31 -20.97 -6.99
CA PRO A 180 -12.61 -20.15 -7.99
C PRO A 180 -11.35 -19.47 -7.45
N TRP A 181 -11.16 -19.50 -6.13
CA TRP A 181 -10.00 -19.02 -5.39
C TRP A 181 -9.01 -20.13 -5.01
N SER A 182 -9.02 -21.33 -5.62
CA SER A 182 -8.00 -22.37 -5.38
C SER A 182 -6.56 -21.95 -5.77
N GLY A 183 -6.43 -20.82 -6.48
CA GLY A 183 -5.17 -20.10 -6.70
C GLY A 183 -4.95 -18.91 -5.76
N SER A 184 -5.69 -18.75 -4.65
CA SER A 184 -5.68 -17.50 -3.87
C SER A 184 -4.55 -17.38 -2.84
N GLY A 185 -3.75 -18.42 -2.63
CA GLY A 185 -2.66 -18.38 -1.65
C GLY A 185 -3.06 -18.10 -0.19
N VAL A 186 -4.36 -18.03 0.14
CA VAL A 186 -4.83 -17.78 1.51
C VAL A 186 -4.89 -19.08 2.31
N CYS A 187 -4.37 -19.03 3.53
CA CYS A 187 -4.22 -20.18 4.42
C CYS A 187 -4.96 -19.93 5.74
N GLY A 188 -5.81 -20.89 6.14
CA GLY A 188 -6.47 -20.86 7.44
C GLY A 188 -5.49 -21.11 8.60
N SER A 189 -5.89 -20.74 9.82
CA SER A 189 -5.06 -20.79 11.05
C SER A 189 -4.22 -22.08 11.17
N LYS A 190 -4.84 -23.26 11.02
CA LYS A 190 -4.16 -24.57 11.18
C LYS A 190 -2.97 -24.80 10.22
N ASP A 191 -2.89 -24.09 9.10
CA ASP A 191 -1.87 -24.26 8.07
C ASP A 191 -0.89 -23.07 8.00
N ARG A 192 -1.07 -22.02 8.82
CA ARG A 192 -0.20 -20.83 8.86
C ARG A 192 1.24 -21.20 9.20
N LYS A 193 1.46 -22.11 10.16
CA LYS A 193 2.82 -22.58 10.52
C LYS A 193 3.55 -23.23 9.35
N LYS A 194 2.89 -24.15 8.64
CA LYS A 194 3.46 -24.81 7.45
C LYS A 194 3.76 -23.81 6.35
N THR A 195 2.92 -22.79 6.20
CA THR A 195 3.12 -21.70 5.25
C THR A 195 4.40 -20.92 5.56
N ILE A 196 4.61 -20.54 6.82
CA ILE A 196 5.85 -19.88 7.26
C ILE A 196 7.07 -20.77 6.97
N GLN A 197 7.02 -22.05 7.30
CA GLN A 197 8.11 -23.00 7.04
C GLN A 197 8.51 -23.11 5.57
N LYS A 198 7.58 -22.92 4.63
CA LYS A 198 7.87 -22.91 3.18
C LYS A 198 8.63 -21.65 2.77
N TYR A 199 8.23 -20.50 3.29
CA TYR A 199 8.99 -19.26 3.06
C TYR A 199 10.37 -19.33 3.69
N GLU A 200 10.50 -19.80 4.92
CA GLU A 200 11.82 -20.03 5.55
C GLU A 200 12.70 -21.00 4.74
N LYS A 201 12.11 -22.03 4.12
CA LYS A 201 12.87 -22.96 3.29
C LYS A 201 13.44 -22.28 2.05
N MET A 202 12.69 -21.35 1.45
CA MET A 202 13.21 -20.50 0.37
C MET A 202 14.26 -19.52 0.88
N GLU A 203 14.02 -18.81 1.99
CA GLU A 203 14.99 -17.89 2.61
C GLU A 203 16.33 -18.60 2.84
N ARG A 204 16.32 -19.74 3.56
CA ARG A 204 17.53 -20.52 3.83
C ARG A 204 18.22 -20.98 2.55
N ALA A 205 17.44 -21.32 1.52
CA ALA A 205 17.98 -21.72 0.22
C ALA A 205 18.67 -20.54 -0.49
N LEU A 206 18.08 -19.35 -0.47
CA LEU A 206 18.66 -18.12 -1.01
C LEU A 206 19.94 -17.75 -0.27
N ASN A 207 19.91 -17.72 1.07
CA ASN A 207 21.07 -17.41 1.89
C ASN A 207 22.23 -18.40 1.63
N LYS A 208 21.94 -19.70 1.50
CA LYS A 208 22.93 -20.74 1.19
C LYS A 208 23.63 -20.56 -0.16
N THR A 209 23.08 -19.76 -1.08
CA THR A 209 23.77 -19.44 -2.35
C THR A 209 24.97 -18.51 -2.15
N GLY A 210 25.03 -17.77 -1.03
CA GLY A 210 26.03 -16.75 -0.77
C GLY A 210 25.81 -15.44 -1.55
N ARG A 211 24.78 -15.36 -2.41
CA ARG A 211 24.37 -14.12 -3.07
C ARG A 211 23.38 -13.38 -2.18
N PRO A 212 23.55 -12.07 -1.93
CA PRO A 212 22.55 -11.26 -1.24
C PRO A 212 21.30 -11.09 -2.12
N ILE A 213 20.17 -11.68 -1.71
CA ILE A 213 18.90 -11.64 -2.44
C ILE A 213 17.79 -11.19 -1.49
N VAL A 214 17.16 -10.05 -1.78
CA VAL A 214 15.99 -9.57 -1.04
C VAL A 214 14.84 -10.54 -1.24
N HIS A 215 14.44 -11.25 -0.19
CA HIS A 215 13.26 -12.11 -0.20
C HIS A 215 11.99 -11.31 0.15
N ALA A 216 11.14 -11.09 -0.85
CA ALA A 216 9.84 -10.42 -0.72
C ALA A 216 8.71 -11.46 -0.61
N ILE A 217 8.04 -11.50 0.54
CA ILE A 217 6.97 -12.44 0.85
C ILE A 217 5.66 -11.91 0.29
N CYS A 218 5.06 -12.62 -0.66
CA CYS A 218 3.81 -12.23 -1.30
C CYS A 218 2.68 -13.16 -0.86
N GLY A 219 2.32 -13.07 0.43
CA GLY A 219 1.33 -13.96 1.05
C GLY A 219 -0.08 -13.39 1.21
N TRP A 220 -0.28 -12.09 0.92
CA TRP A 220 -1.56 -11.37 0.88
C TRP A 220 -2.34 -11.31 2.19
N GLN A 221 -1.66 -11.30 3.34
CA GLN A 221 -2.32 -11.36 4.64
C GLN A 221 -1.62 -10.52 5.72
N PRO A 222 -2.38 -9.95 6.67
CA PRO A 222 -1.78 -9.17 7.76
C PRO A 222 -0.96 -10.02 8.75
N TRP A 223 -1.30 -11.30 8.92
CA TRP A 223 -0.65 -12.19 9.89
C TRP A 223 0.80 -12.54 9.53
N TYR A 224 1.31 -12.15 8.36
CA TYR A 224 2.75 -12.22 8.09
C TYR A 224 3.54 -11.20 8.91
N ALA A 225 2.95 -10.08 9.32
CA ALA A 225 3.71 -8.98 9.94
C ALA A 225 4.46 -9.36 11.23
N PRO A 226 3.88 -10.12 12.18
CA PRO A 226 4.60 -10.55 13.38
C PRO A 226 5.84 -11.42 13.14
N VAL A 227 5.91 -12.12 12.00
CA VAL A 227 7.01 -13.04 11.66
C VAL A 227 7.86 -12.57 10.49
N GLY A 228 7.43 -11.55 9.74
CA GLY A 228 7.96 -11.20 8.43
C GLY A 228 9.47 -10.97 8.43
N ARG A 229 9.96 -10.25 9.45
CA ARG A 229 11.40 -9.97 9.65
C ARG A 229 12.28 -11.22 9.77
N SER A 230 11.72 -12.32 10.27
CA SER A 230 12.47 -13.56 10.47
C SER A 230 12.55 -14.45 9.23
N ILE A 231 11.76 -14.13 8.19
CA ILE A 231 11.62 -14.98 7.00
C ILE A 231 11.78 -14.24 5.68
N GLY A 232 11.99 -12.92 5.72
CA GLY A 232 12.16 -12.08 4.55
C GLY A 232 12.39 -10.62 4.92
N HIS A 233 12.37 -9.78 3.89
CA HIS A 233 12.76 -8.37 3.98
C HIS A 233 11.59 -7.41 3.74
N MET A 234 10.52 -7.93 3.14
CA MET A 234 9.24 -7.24 2.98
C MET A 234 8.13 -8.28 2.85
N TRP A 235 6.91 -7.95 3.27
CA TRP A 235 5.78 -8.88 3.22
C TRP A 235 4.47 -8.20 2.88
N ARG A 236 3.77 -8.76 1.89
CA ARG A 236 2.45 -8.30 1.43
C ARG A 236 1.42 -8.49 2.53
N ILE A 237 0.91 -7.36 3.02
CA ILE A 237 -0.05 -7.30 4.14
C ILE A 237 -1.51 -7.40 3.70
N SER A 238 -1.80 -7.26 2.41
CA SER A 238 -3.15 -7.21 1.85
C SER A 238 -3.26 -7.88 0.48
N ALA A 239 -4.49 -7.96 -0.02
CA ALA A 239 -4.82 -8.21 -1.42
C ALA A 239 -3.97 -7.39 -2.39
N ASP A 240 -3.99 -7.80 -3.65
CA ASP A 240 -3.49 -6.96 -4.74
C ASP A 240 -4.26 -5.64 -4.80
N VAL A 241 -3.52 -4.54 -4.81
CA VAL A 241 -4.06 -3.19 -4.97
C VAL A 241 -4.33 -2.95 -6.46
N ARG A 242 -5.61 -2.83 -6.80
CA ARG A 242 -6.06 -2.74 -8.20
C ARG A 242 -6.74 -1.43 -8.56
N ASP A 243 -7.18 -0.68 -7.56
CA ASP A 243 -7.92 0.56 -7.71
C ASP A 243 -7.77 1.43 -6.45
N TRP A 244 -8.43 2.59 -6.44
CA TRP A 244 -8.40 3.54 -5.32
C TRP A 244 -9.00 2.98 -4.03
N LEU A 245 -9.98 2.06 -4.11
CA LEU A 245 -10.52 1.40 -2.93
C LEU A 245 -9.49 0.43 -2.34
N GLY A 246 -8.75 -0.29 -3.19
CA GLY A 246 -7.62 -1.13 -2.76
C GLY A 246 -6.54 -0.32 -2.05
N VAL A 247 -6.23 0.90 -2.52
CA VAL A 247 -5.31 1.82 -1.83
C VAL A 247 -5.84 2.16 -0.43
N TYR A 248 -7.13 2.48 -0.29
CA TYR A 248 -7.75 2.73 1.00
C TYR A 248 -7.67 1.50 1.92
N GLU A 249 -8.03 0.31 1.43
CA GLU A 249 -7.99 -0.93 2.22
C GLU A 249 -6.58 -1.26 2.71
N ALA A 250 -5.58 -1.18 1.83
CA ALA A 250 -4.19 -1.40 2.21
C ALA A 250 -3.71 -0.36 3.24
N THR A 251 -4.12 0.90 3.10
CA THR A 251 -3.82 1.98 4.08
C THR A 251 -4.39 1.67 5.46
N ARG A 252 -5.63 1.18 5.54
CA ARG A 252 -6.30 0.82 6.80
C ARG A 252 -5.70 -0.43 7.47
N ILE A 253 -5.08 -1.31 6.70
CA ILE A 253 -4.32 -2.45 7.24
C ILE A 253 -2.93 -2.00 7.72
N MET A 254 -2.23 -1.16 6.94
CA MET A 254 -0.92 -0.59 7.32
C MET A 254 -0.96 0.10 8.68
N GLU A 255 -2.01 0.89 8.93
CA GLU A 255 -2.27 1.58 10.20
C GLU A 255 -2.13 0.69 11.43
N GLN A 256 -2.57 -0.56 11.31
CA GLN A 256 -2.70 -1.50 12.41
C GLN A 256 -1.48 -2.43 12.54
N LEU A 257 -0.49 -2.29 11.66
CA LEU A 257 0.70 -3.15 11.58
C LEU A 257 2.01 -2.37 11.74
N THR A 258 1.95 -1.09 12.11
CA THR A 258 3.11 -0.18 12.14
C THR A 258 4.25 -0.65 13.04
N GLU A 259 3.97 -1.41 14.10
CA GLU A 259 4.99 -1.95 15.03
C GLU A 259 5.94 -2.97 14.38
N PHE A 260 5.51 -3.64 13.31
CA PHE A 260 6.30 -4.66 12.62
C PHE A 260 7.19 -4.09 11.50
N HIS A 261 7.08 -2.79 11.25
CA HIS A 261 7.71 -2.11 10.12
C HIS A 261 9.03 -1.43 10.51
N GLY A 262 10.04 -1.51 9.65
CA GLY A 262 11.27 -0.71 9.77
C GLY A 262 12.50 -1.34 9.11
N PRO A 263 13.72 -0.88 9.44
CA PRO A 263 14.94 -1.34 8.78
C PRO A 263 15.02 -2.87 8.74
N HIS A 264 15.39 -3.40 7.57
CA HIS A 264 15.50 -4.82 7.26
C HIS A 264 14.16 -5.60 7.19
N GLY A 265 13.01 -4.93 7.36
CA GLY A 265 11.71 -5.58 7.28
C GLY A 265 10.52 -4.64 7.12
N TRP A 266 9.92 -4.64 5.93
CA TRP A 266 8.92 -3.66 5.54
C TRP A 266 7.54 -4.29 5.30
N ASN A 267 6.51 -3.75 5.95
CA ASN A 267 5.14 -4.02 5.52
C ASN A 267 4.98 -3.52 4.07
N ASP A 268 4.49 -4.40 3.18
CA ASP A 268 4.27 -4.12 1.77
C ASP A 268 2.77 -3.98 1.48
N PRO A 269 2.26 -2.74 1.30
CA PRO A 269 0.88 -2.47 0.90
C PRO A 269 0.64 -2.60 -0.61
N ASP A 270 1.55 -3.25 -1.34
CA ASP A 270 1.53 -3.49 -2.78
C ASP A 270 1.97 -2.28 -3.64
N MET A 271 2.11 -2.54 -4.94
CA MET A 271 2.71 -1.67 -5.94
C MET A 271 1.96 -0.33 -6.13
N LEU A 272 2.72 0.70 -6.53
CA LEU A 272 2.20 2.01 -6.93
C LEU A 272 1.42 1.90 -8.24
N LEU A 273 0.18 2.43 -8.24
CA LEU A 273 -0.65 2.59 -9.42
C LEU A 273 -0.39 3.95 -10.07
N GLY A 274 -0.51 4.02 -11.39
CA GLY A 274 -0.34 5.26 -12.16
C GLY A 274 -1.59 5.68 -12.92
N SER A 275 -1.51 6.88 -13.49
CA SER A 275 -2.52 7.44 -14.40
C SER A 275 -2.17 7.25 -15.88
N SER A 276 -0.98 6.74 -16.17
CA SER A 276 -0.49 6.51 -17.52
C SER A 276 -1.31 5.46 -18.27
N LYS A 277 -1.66 5.79 -19.53
CA LYS A 277 -2.32 4.83 -20.42
C LYS A 277 -1.36 3.69 -20.77
N GLY A 278 -1.90 2.49 -21.01
CA GLY A 278 -1.13 1.31 -21.44
C GLY A 278 -0.88 0.28 -20.34
N SER A 279 -1.11 0.64 -19.07
CA SER A 279 -1.17 -0.30 -17.94
C SER A 279 -2.55 -0.94 -17.85
N SER A 280 -2.61 -2.19 -17.36
CA SER A 280 -3.87 -2.90 -17.10
C SER A 280 -4.69 -2.30 -15.95
N LEU A 281 -4.02 -1.60 -15.04
CA LEU A 281 -4.60 -0.93 -13.87
C LEU A 281 -4.24 0.55 -13.93
N THR A 282 -5.24 1.42 -13.78
CA THR A 282 -5.04 2.88 -13.77
C THR A 282 -5.92 3.55 -12.72
N VAL A 283 -5.40 4.65 -12.16
CA VAL A 283 -6.10 5.55 -11.25
C VAL A 283 -6.04 6.98 -11.80
N THR A 284 -6.78 7.92 -11.21
CA THR A 284 -6.66 9.33 -11.64
C THR A 284 -5.26 9.87 -11.28
N PRO A 285 -4.76 10.92 -11.98
CA PRO A 285 -3.50 11.55 -11.62
C PRO A 285 -3.44 11.94 -10.13
N VAL A 286 -4.52 12.57 -9.64
CA VAL A 286 -4.62 13.01 -8.25
C VAL A 286 -4.58 11.84 -7.27
N GLN A 287 -5.23 10.71 -7.57
CA GLN A 287 -5.14 9.48 -6.78
C GLN A 287 -3.74 8.85 -6.80
N ALA A 288 -3.05 8.84 -7.96
CA ALA A 288 -1.69 8.30 -8.06
C ALA A 288 -0.72 9.04 -7.12
N ARG A 289 -0.79 10.38 -7.09
CA ARG A 289 0.05 11.18 -6.21
C ARG A 289 -0.38 11.12 -4.74
N ALA A 290 -1.66 10.93 -4.47
CA ALA A 290 -2.14 10.65 -3.12
C ALA A 290 -1.61 9.32 -2.58
N GLN A 291 -1.68 8.24 -3.39
CA GLN A 291 -1.09 6.95 -3.04
C GLN A 291 0.42 7.10 -2.80
N PHE A 292 1.13 7.80 -3.68
CA PHE A 292 2.56 8.05 -3.50
C PHE A 292 2.87 8.78 -2.19
N SER A 293 2.08 9.81 -1.85
CA SER A 293 2.22 10.56 -0.60
C SER A 293 1.99 9.68 0.63
N LEU A 294 0.97 8.80 0.59
CA LEU A 294 0.70 7.83 1.65
C LEU A 294 1.85 6.82 1.78
N TRP A 295 2.28 6.21 0.68
CA TRP A 295 3.32 5.17 0.72
C TRP A 295 4.64 5.80 1.19
N ALA A 296 4.90 7.06 0.82
CA ALA A 296 6.04 7.80 1.31
C ALA A 296 6.00 8.02 2.83
N VAL A 297 4.93 8.61 3.37
CA VAL A 297 4.82 8.87 4.82
C VAL A 297 4.72 7.58 5.64
N MET A 298 4.13 6.51 5.09
CA MET A 298 4.05 5.20 5.76
C MET A 298 5.37 4.43 5.74
N GLY A 299 6.38 4.85 4.97
CA GLY A 299 7.64 4.11 4.80
C GLY A 299 7.49 2.82 3.97
N ALA A 300 6.46 2.71 3.14
CA ALA A 300 6.22 1.52 2.33
C ALA A 300 7.29 1.36 1.21
N PRO A 301 7.54 0.13 0.73
CA PRO A 301 8.28 -0.08 -0.53
C PRO A 301 7.65 0.73 -1.68
N LEU A 302 8.49 1.42 -2.47
CA LEU A 302 8.02 2.22 -3.62
C LEU A 302 8.31 1.47 -4.92
N ILE A 303 7.44 0.52 -5.25
CA ILE A 303 7.55 -0.30 -6.46
C ILE A 303 6.56 0.22 -7.51
N ILE A 304 7.07 0.83 -8.58
CA ILE A 304 6.26 1.33 -9.70
C ILE A 304 5.62 0.15 -10.44
N GLY A 305 4.28 0.12 -10.46
CA GLY A 305 3.47 -0.81 -11.25
C GLY A 305 2.60 -0.07 -12.27
N ALA A 306 3.20 0.86 -13.02
CA ALA A 306 2.50 1.72 -13.97
C ALA A 306 3.23 1.74 -15.32
N SER A 307 2.54 2.18 -16.38
CA SER A 307 3.11 2.16 -17.74
C SER A 307 4.31 3.07 -17.88
N VAL A 308 5.50 2.48 -18.00
CA VAL A 308 6.74 3.24 -18.17
C VAL A 308 6.90 3.73 -19.60
N LEU A 309 6.64 2.87 -20.61
CA LEU A 309 6.80 3.24 -22.02
C LEU A 309 5.90 4.41 -22.42
N ASN A 310 4.75 4.57 -21.77
CA ASN A 310 3.82 5.66 -21.99
C ASN A 310 3.61 6.53 -20.74
N MET A 311 4.63 6.61 -19.87
CA MET A 311 4.56 7.37 -18.63
C MET A 311 4.15 8.83 -18.89
N SER A 312 3.05 9.24 -18.26
CA SER A 312 2.55 10.61 -18.33
C SER A 312 3.51 11.55 -17.61
N HIS A 313 3.51 12.83 -17.99
CA HIS A 313 4.28 13.84 -17.27
C HIS A 313 3.88 13.91 -15.78
N TYR A 314 2.60 13.73 -15.48
CA TYR A 314 2.11 13.78 -14.11
C TYR A 314 2.63 12.62 -13.26
N ASP A 315 2.62 11.40 -13.79
CA ASP A 315 3.18 10.23 -13.12
C ASP A 315 4.69 10.38 -12.95
N LEU A 316 5.40 10.88 -13.97
CA LEU A 316 6.84 11.16 -13.88
C LEU A 316 7.14 12.14 -12.75
N VAL A 317 6.48 13.31 -12.70
CA VAL A 317 6.66 14.30 -11.62
C VAL A 317 6.33 13.71 -10.25
N THR A 318 5.36 12.81 -10.18
CA THR A 318 4.98 12.13 -8.93
C THR A 318 6.08 11.19 -8.48
N TYR A 319 6.55 10.30 -9.35
CA TYR A 319 7.58 9.32 -9.04
C TYR A 319 9.00 9.89 -9.01
N SER A 320 9.23 11.11 -9.50
CA SER A 320 10.54 11.75 -9.48
C SER A 320 10.74 12.80 -8.39
N ASN A 321 9.76 12.96 -7.49
CA ASN A 321 9.85 13.93 -6.41
C ASN A 321 10.86 13.49 -5.33
N ALA A 322 12.09 13.99 -5.45
CA ALA A 322 13.19 13.66 -4.54
C ALA A 322 12.90 13.99 -3.07
N GLU A 323 12.09 15.01 -2.78
CA GLU A 323 11.79 15.40 -1.40
C GLU A 323 10.82 14.42 -0.74
N ALA A 324 9.78 14.02 -1.47
CA ALA A 324 8.86 12.98 -1.02
C ALA A 324 9.54 11.61 -0.91
N ILE A 325 10.44 11.28 -1.84
CA ILE A 325 11.28 10.07 -1.75
C ILE A 325 12.16 10.10 -0.51
N ARG A 326 12.75 11.24 -0.15
CA ARG A 326 13.55 11.36 1.10
C ARG A 326 12.74 11.10 2.35
N VAL A 327 11.46 11.50 2.40
CA VAL A 327 10.56 11.12 3.50
C VAL A 327 10.42 9.61 3.59
N ASN A 328 10.18 8.93 2.45
CA ASN A 328 10.08 7.48 2.41
C ASN A 328 11.36 6.78 2.88
N GLN A 329 12.50 7.23 2.33
CA GLN A 329 13.83 6.67 2.51
C GLN A 329 14.54 7.19 3.77
N ASP A 330 13.83 7.87 4.68
CA ASP A 330 14.41 8.36 5.92
C ASP A 330 14.95 7.19 6.77
N PRO A 331 16.23 7.24 7.19
CA PRO A 331 16.94 6.12 7.82
C PRO A 331 16.49 5.83 9.25
N LEU A 332 15.67 6.69 9.88
CA LEU A 332 15.01 6.32 11.14
C LEU A 332 14.11 5.09 10.93
N GLY A 333 13.60 4.91 9.71
CA GLY A 333 12.86 3.72 9.30
C GLY A 333 11.58 3.47 10.10
N MET A 334 11.02 4.49 10.75
CA MET A 334 9.74 4.39 11.44
C MET A 334 8.58 4.45 10.44
N ALA A 335 7.56 3.63 10.66
CA ALA A 335 6.30 3.77 9.92
C ALA A 335 5.57 5.06 10.32
N GLY A 336 4.89 5.67 9.35
CA GLY A 336 3.93 6.73 9.62
C GLY A 336 2.73 6.22 10.43
N GLN A 337 2.20 7.08 11.29
CA GLN A 337 1.06 6.83 12.16
C GLN A 337 -0.15 7.63 11.69
N LEU A 338 -1.34 7.06 11.79
CA LEU A 338 -2.58 7.80 11.60
C LEU A 338 -2.82 8.70 12.83
N VAL A 339 -2.93 10.00 12.61
CA VAL A 339 -3.11 11.01 13.66
C VAL A 339 -4.56 11.46 13.76
N GLN A 340 -5.24 11.58 12.62
CA GLN A 340 -6.64 12.00 12.56
C GLN A 340 -7.34 11.31 11.40
N SER A 341 -8.57 10.86 11.62
CA SER A 341 -9.43 10.29 10.58
C SER A 341 -10.89 10.56 10.90
N ASN A 342 -11.65 10.95 9.87
CA ASN A 342 -13.12 10.92 9.89
C ASN A 342 -13.69 9.89 8.91
N CYS A 343 -12.85 8.98 8.41
CA CYS A 343 -13.29 7.87 7.59
C CYS A 343 -14.21 6.94 8.38
N PRO A 344 -15.07 6.17 7.69
CA PRO A 344 -15.90 5.18 8.34
C PRO A 344 -15.08 4.18 9.16
N ALA A 345 -15.70 3.65 10.22
CA ALA A 345 -15.08 2.65 11.07
C ALA A 345 -14.56 1.47 10.23
N TYR A 346 -13.31 1.11 10.44
CA TYR A 346 -12.67 -0.04 9.80
C TYR A 346 -12.51 -1.16 10.83
N PRO A 347 -12.67 -2.44 10.45
CA PRO A 347 -12.47 -3.54 11.37
C PRO A 347 -11.11 -3.48 12.06
N GLY A 348 -11.11 -3.68 13.38
CA GLY A 348 -9.90 -3.81 14.17
C GLY A 348 -9.15 -5.09 13.81
N LEU A 349 -7.84 -5.03 13.80
CA LEU A 349 -6.94 -6.13 13.50
C LEU A 349 -6.04 -6.35 14.72
N SER A 350 -6.14 -7.53 15.32
CA SER A 350 -5.19 -7.99 16.34
C SER A 350 -4.33 -9.09 15.74
N THR A 351 -3.02 -9.04 15.92
CA THR A 351 -2.10 -10.08 15.49
C THR A 351 -1.23 -10.53 16.66
N TRP A 352 -0.90 -11.81 16.73
CA TRP A 352 -0.05 -12.36 17.79
C TRP A 352 0.68 -13.62 17.32
N LEU A 353 1.70 -14.02 18.08
CA LEU A 353 2.32 -15.33 17.95
C LEU A 353 1.79 -16.25 19.04
N THR A 354 1.37 -17.44 18.66
CA THR A 354 1.10 -18.52 19.61
C THR A 354 2.40 -19.05 20.23
N ALA A 355 2.29 -19.85 21.30
CA ALA A 355 3.45 -20.39 22.00
C ALA A 355 4.38 -21.23 21.11
N ASP A 356 3.87 -21.80 20.02
CA ASP A 356 4.64 -22.62 19.08
C ASP A 356 5.20 -21.82 17.88
N GLY A 357 5.05 -20.49 17.91
CA GLY A 357 5.50 -19.55 16.90
C GLY A 357 4.53 -19.35 15.73
N THR A 358 3.35 -19.98 15.74
CA THR A 358 2.36 -19.78 14.67
C THR A 358 1.80 -18.36 14.72
N PRO A 359 1.88 -17.58 13.63
CA PRO A 359 1.23 -16.29 13.55
C PRO A 359 -0.28 -16.44 13.42
N GLU A 360 -1.00 -15.70 14.25
CA GLU A 360 -2.44 -15.66 14.29
C GLU A 360 -2.93 -14.22 14.21
N PHE A 361 -4.19 -14.08 13.79
CA PHE A 361 -4.86 -12.79 13.80
C PHE A 361 -6.36 -12.95 14.07
N GLU A 362 -6.96 -11.90 14.59
CA GLU A 362 -8.40 -11.75 14.77
C GLU A 362 -8.86 -10.44 14.16
N ILE A 363 -10.07 -10.46 13.62
CA ILE A 363 -10.75 -9.30 13.07
C ILE A 363 -11.85 -8.90 14.04
N ASP A 364 -11.70 -7.76 14.70
CA ASP A 364 -12.75 -7.20 15.54
C ASP A 364 -13.68 -6.30 14.72
N THR A 365 -14.93 -6.75 14.56
CA THR A 365 -16.00 -5.99 13.89
C THR A 365 -16.89 -5.24 14.89
N LYS A 366 -16.58 -5.27 16.20
CA LYS A 366 -17.32 -4.50 17.21
C LYS A 366 -17.06 -3.01 16.96
N GLY A 367 -18.12 -2.30 16.57
CA GLY A 367 -18.06 -0.86 16.27
C GLY A 367 -18.20 -0.54 14.78
N THR A 368 -18.01 -1.51 13.88
CA THR A 368 -18.40 -1.39 12.45
C THR A 368 -19.91 -1.68 12.25
N LYS A 369 -20.71 -1.50 13.32
CA LYS A 369 -22.08 -2.03 13.44
C LYS A 369 -23.12 -1.34 12.55
N ASP A 370 -22.75 -0.24 11.89
CA ASP A 370 -23.60 0.40 10.87
C ASP A 370 -23.52 -0.28 9.50
N GLY A 371 -22.74 -1.35 9.38
CA GLY A 371 -22.70 -2.23 8.19
C GLY A 371 -23.08 -3.68 8.48
N VAL A 372 -23.68 -4.01 9.63
CA VAL A 372 -24.05 -5.40 9.94
C VAL A 372 -25.13 -5.86 8.96
N LEU A 373 -24.69 -6.57 7.92
CA LEU A 373 -25.41 -7.69 7.32
C LEU A 373 -26.17 -8.38 8.45
N CYS A 374 -27.49 -8.37 8.39
CA CYS A 374 -28.30 -9.22 9.27
C CYS A 374 -27.69 -10.63 9.24
N GLY A 375 -27.17 -11.05 10.39
CA GLY A 375 -26.25 -12.16 10.53
C GLY A 375 -26.67 -13.38 9.71
N GLY A 376 -25.73 -13.91 8.94
CA GLY A 376 -25.90 -15.16 8.23
C GLY A 376 -26.14 -16.30 9.21
N ASP A 377 -27.38 -16.73 9.35
CA ASP A 377 -27.65 -18.15 9.16
C ASP A 377 -28.29 -18.29 7.77
N LEU A 378 -27.49 -18.76 6.80
CA LEU A 378 -27.93 -19.02 5.42
C LEU A 378 -29.02 -20.12 5.33
N ARG A 379 -29.49 -20.65 6.47
CA ARG A 379 -30.57 -21.65 6.56
C ARG A 379 -31.92 -21.06 6.96
N ALA A 380 -32.01 -19.77 7.31
CA ALA A 380 -33.30 -19.15 7.62
C ALA A 380 -34.12 -18.92 6.32
N PRO A 381 -35.31 -19.53 6.16
CA PRO A 381 -36.03 -19.52 4.89
C PRO A 381 -36.70 -18.17 4.57
N ASN A 382 -36.82 -17.26 5.54
CA ASN A 382 -37.38 -15.92 5.39
C ASN A 382 -37.08 -15.03 6.61
N CYS A 383 -37.40 -13.73 6.52
CA CYS A 383 -37.24 -12.75 7.61
C CYS A 383 -37.97 -13.12 8.92
N ALA A 384 -38.98 -14.02 8.89
CA ALA A 384 -39.68 -14.47 10.08
C ALA A 384 -38.85 -15.48 10.92
N GLY A 385 -37.78 -16.05 10.35
CA GLY A 385 -36.85 -16.98 11.01
C GLY A 385 -35.94 -16.37 12.07
N CYS A 386 -35.80 -15.04 12.15
CA CYS A 386 -35.00 -14.34 13.16
C CYS A 386 -35.55 -14.47 14.61
N ARG A 387 -36.67 -15.18 14.81
CA ARG A 387 -37.39 -15.25 16.09
C ARG A 387 -36.64 -15.92 17.25
N ARG A 388 -35.54 -16.66 17.04
CA ARG A 388 -34.92 -17.41 18.14
C ARG A 388 -34.10 -16.59 19.13
N TRP A 389 -33.78 -15.34 18.82
CA TRP A 389 -33.08 -14.42 19.74
C TRP A 389 -33.92 -13.20 20.15
N ALA A 390 -35.22 -13.21 19.82
CA ALA A 390 -36.10 -12.05 19.92
C ALA A 390 -37.02 -12.05 21.16
N GLN A 391 -36.62 -12.68 22.28
CA GLN A 391 -37.44 -12.68 23.50
C GLN A 391 -36.94 -11.80 24.66
N ARG A 392 -35.87 -11.02 24.50
CA ARG A 392 -35.59 -9.91 25.43
C ARG A 392 -35.06 -8.69 24.66
N ASN A 393 -35.89 -7.63 24.63
CA ASN A 393 -35.66 -6.30 24.05
C ASN A 393 -35.61 -6.17 22.51
N SER A 394 -36.80 -6.14 21.93
CA SER A 394 -37.09 -5.90 20.51
C SER A 394 -37.05 -4.41 20.12
N SER A 395 -35.85 -3.85 19.91
CA SER A 395 -35.66 -2.58 19.18
C SER A 395 -34.69 -2.67 17.99
N TRP A 396 -34.03 -3.81 17.78
CA TRP A 396 -32.86 -3.90 16.90
C TRP A 396 -33.11 -4.12 15.40
N CYS A 397 -34.35 -4.35 14.94
CA CYS A 397 -34.63 -4.48 13.50
C CYS A 397 -35.86 -3.69 13.04
N GLY A 398 -36.21 -2.60 13.73
CA GLY A 398 -37.45 -1.82 13.60
C GLY A 398 -37.98 -1.54 12.19
N GLY A 399 -38.62 -2.53 11.57
CA GLY A 399 -39.20 -2.40 10.22
C GLY A 399 -38.19 -2.23 9.08
N GLN A 400 -36.89 -2.45 9.34
CA GLN A 400 -35.82 -2.14 8.40
C GLN A 400 -35.46 -3.29 7.45
N CYS A 401 -36.18 -4.42 7.45
CA CYS A 401 -35.92 -5.53 6.52
C CYS A 401 -37.11 -5.77 5.56
N GLU A 402 -36.79 -6.09 4.30
CA GLU A 402 -37.71 -6.55 3.26
C GLU A 402 -37.27 -7.86 2.61
N THR A 403 -38.22 -8.62 2.09
CA THR A 403 -37.95 -9.85 1.34
C THR A 403 -37.73 -9.52 -0.13
N VAL A 404 -36.55 -9.83 -0.66
CA VAL A 404 -36.22 -9.71 -2.09
C VAL A 404 -36.11 -11.07 -2.75
N LYS A 405 -36.57 -11.16 -4.00
CA LYS A 405 -36.43 -12.37 -4.81
C LYS A 405 -35.15 -12.33 -5.62
N TYR A 406 -34.29 -13.33 -5.49
CA TYR A 406 -33.08 -13.49 -6.30
C TYR A 406 -33.08 -14.81 -7.06
N LYS A 407 -32.37 -14.85 -8.19
CA LYS A 407 -32.35 -16.01 -9.10
C LYS A 407 -31.22 -16.95 -8.68
N ALA A 408 -31.55 -18.12 -8.16
CA ALA A 408 -30.55 -19.12 -7.79
C ALA A 408 -29.96 -19.80 -9.04
N ARG A 409 -28.80 -20.47 -8.90
CA ARG A 409 -27.99 -21.15 -9.94
C ARG A 409 -28.72 -22.09 -10.91
N LYS A 410 -30.00 -22.43 -10.66
CA LYS A 410 -30.88 -23.23 -11.54
C LYS A 410 -32.11 -22.48 -12.08
N GLY A 411 -32.08 -21.14 -12.09
CA GLY A 411 -33.13 -20.30 -12.69
C GLY A 411 -34.40 -20.11 -11.87
N LYS A 412 -34.57 -20.79 -10.72
CA LYS A 412 -35.69 -20.58 -9.80
C LYS A 412 -35.42 -19.37 -8.89
N LEU A 413 -36.44 -18.53 -8.71
CA LEU A 413 -36.42 -17.41 -7.77
C LEU A 413 -36.53 -17.92 -6.33
N LYS A 414 -35.67 -17.42 -5.44
CA LYS A 414 -35.71 -17.65 -3.99
C LYS A 414 -35.86 -16.33 -3.24
N ASP A 415 -36.47 -16.38 -2.08
CA ASP A 415 -36.64 -15.25 -1.18
C ASP A 415 -35.38 -15.06 -0.31
N ALA A 416 -34.92 -13.81 -0.14
CA ALA A 416 -33.83 -13.40 0.75
C ALA A 416 -34.27 -12.19 1.57
N CYS A 417 -33.78 -12.06 2.80
CA CYS A 417 -34.08 -10.92 3.67
C CYS A 417 -32.97 -9.85 3.52
N VAL A 418 -33.30 -8.63 3.10
CA VAL A 418 -32.38 -7.49 2.95
C VAL A 418 -32.93 -6.27 3.67
N SER A 419 -32.13 -5.22 3.90
CA SER A 419 -32.69 -4.00 4.50
C SER A 419 -33.49 -3.16 3.51
N ARG A 420 -34.60 -2.55 3.97
CA ARG A 420 -35.38 -1.57 3.19
C ARG A 420 -34.50 -0.38 2.85
N GLY A 421 -34.32 -0.10 1.56
CA GLY A 421 -33.55 1.05 1.07
C GLY A 421 -32.26 0.68 0.33
N LEU A 422 -31.83 -0.59 0.39
CA LEU A 422 -30.72 -1.09 -0.43
C LEU A 422 -31.28 -1.63 -1.75
N GLY A 423 -31.35 -0.77 -2.78
CA GLY A 423 -31.60 -1.20 -4.15
C GLY A 423 -30.69 -2.39 -4.54
N LYS A 424 -31.28 -3.33 -5.29
CA LYS A 424 -30.77 -4.66 -5.66
C LYS A 424 -29.24 -4.82 -5.54
N PRO A 425 -28.74 -5.81 -4.78
CA PRO A 425 -27.33 -6.14 -4.79
C PRO A 425 -26.92 -6.62 -6.20
N PRO A 426 -25.67 -6.37 -6.63
CA PRO A 426 -25.04 -7.23 -7.62
C PRO A 426 -25.20 -8.66 -7.12
N THR A 427 -25.65 -9.56 -7.99
CA THR A 427 -25.95 -10.97 -7.70
C THR A 427 -25.00 -11.54 -6.65
N ALA A 428 -25.58 -12.05 -5.55
CA ALA A 428 -24.93 -12.56 -4.34
C ALA A 428 -24.06 -13.83 -4.54
N ASP A 429 -23.38 -13.95 -5.67
CA ASP A 429 -22.59 -15.13 -6.05
C ASP A 429 -21.06 -14.89 -5.99
N THR A 430 -20.52 -13.74 -5.51
CA THR A 430 -19.07 -13.47 -5.67
C THR A 430 -18.30 -12.73 -4.56
N VAL A 431 -18.86 -12.38 -3.39
CA VAL A 431 -18.04 -11.74 -2.33
C VAL A 431 -18.30 -12.38 -0.97
N ASP A 432 -17.28 -13.06 -0.43
CA ASP A 432 -17.29 -13.63 0.92
C ASP A 432 -17.20 -12.50 1.97
N PRO A 433 -17.89 -12.59 3.13
CA PRO A 433 -17.72 -11.65 4.25
C PRO A 433 -16.24 -11.54 4.67
N PRO A 434 -15.84 -10.43 5.33
CA PRO A 434 -14.53 -10.34 5.96
C PRO A 434 -14.33 -11.59 6.80
N SER A 435 -13.30 -12.36 6.48
CA SER A 435 -13.01 -13.60 7.18
C SER A 435 -11.52 -13.80 7.27
N GLU A 436 -11.11 -14.65 8.21
CA GLU A 436 -9.74 -15.10 8.34
C GLU A 436 -9.16 -15.68 7.03
N ASP A 437 -10.03 -16.19 6.15
CA ASP A 437 -9.68 -16.82 4.88
C ASP A 437 -9.79 -15.85 3.68
N ASN A 438 -10.23 -14.60 3.89
CA ASN A 438 -10.31 -13.57 2.88
C ASN A 438 -10.30 -12.16 3.51
N PRO A 439 -9.13 -11.61 3.87
CA PRO A 439 -9.02 -10.23 4.35
C PRO A 439 -9.39 -9.23 3.24
N ASN A 440 -9.42 -9.64 1.96
CA ASN A 440 -9.68 -8.77 0.82
C ASN A 440 -11.15 -8.31 0.74
N SER A 441 -11.99 -8.67 1.72
CA SER A 441 -13.39 -8.29 1.80
C SER A 441 -13.73 -7.46 3.04
N PHE A 442 -12.74 -6.96 3.79
CA PHE A 442 -12.96 -6.08 4.94
C PHE A 442 -14.00 -4.98 4.65
N LEU A 443 -14.07 -4.45 3.41
CA LEU A 443 -15.06 -3.43 3.04
C LEU A 443 -15.89 -3.71 1.78
N ARG A 444 -15.51 -4.64 0.89
CA ARG A 444 -16.29 -4.89 -0.35
C ARG A 444 -17.78 -5.15 -0.12
N ILE A 445 -18.16 -5.57 1.09
CA ILE A 445 -19.55 -5.80 1.50
C ILE A 445 -20.14 -4.64 2.32
N LEU A 446 -19.31 -3.86 3.01
CA LEU A 446 -19.75 -2.89 4.03
C LEU A 446 -19.84 -1.45 3.53
N TYR A 447 -19.04 -1.07 2.52
CA TYR A 447 -19.00 0.32 2.06
C TYR A 447 -19.03 0.40 0.54
N ARG A 448 -20.13 0.92 -0.02
CA ARG A 448 -20.14 1.34 -1.41
C ARG A 448 -19.33 2.64 -1.51
N ARG A 449 -18.76 2.92 -2.69
CA ARG A 449 -18.17 4.24 -2.99
C ARG A 449 -19.14 5.41 -2.72
N ALA A 450 -20.45 5.12 -2.76
CA ALA A 450 -21.52 6.03 -2.36
C ALA A 450 -21.50 6.40 -0.88
N ASP A 451 -20.99 5.54 0.02
CA ASP A 451 -20.98 5.75 1.47
C ASP A 451 -19.72 6.53 1.93
N MET A 452 -18.73 6.71 1.05
CA MET A 452 -17.52 7.52 1.28
C MET A 452 -17.78 9.01 1.03
N HIS A 453 -18.80 9.57 1.70
CA HIS A 453 -19.12 11.00 1.63
C HIS A 453 -18.12 11.86 2.41
N GLN A 454 -17.56 11.32 3.51
CA GLN A 454 -16.49 11.93 4.30
C GLN A 454 -15.49 10.85 4.68
N CYS A 455 -14.22 11.07 4.32
CA CYS A 455 -13.11 10.18 4.62
C CYS A 455 -11.82 10.90 4.25
N GLN A 456 -11.35 11.69 5.20
CA GLN A 456 -10.08 12.36 5.21
C GLN A 456 -9.22 11.76 6.32
N GLN A 457 -7.96 11.54 5.99
CA GLN A 457 -6.96 11.04 6.91
C GLN A 457 -5.78 12.01 6.97
N VAL A 458 -5.19 12.09 8.16
CA VAL A 458 -3.93 12.79 8.40
C VAL A 458 -2.96 11.80 9.02
N TRP A 459 -1.83 11.62 8.34
CA TRP A 459 -0.76 10.73 8.73
C TRP A 459 0.47 11.56 9.08
N ALA A 460 1.22 11.13 10.09
CA ALA A 460 2.47 11.76 10.49
C ALA A 460 3.58 10.74 10.69
N ARG A 461 4.81 11.13 10.35
CA ARG A 461 6.01 10.32 10.53
C ARG A 461 7.13 11.20 11.07
N PRO A 462 7.67 10.90 12.27
CA PRO A 462 8.94 11.48 12.72
C PRO A 462 10.07 11.10 11.77
N LEU A 463 10.98 12.04 11.50
CA LEU A 463 12.15 11.87 10.66
C LEU A 463 13.44 11.91 11.50
N GLN A 464 14.54 11.36 10.98
CA GLN A 464 15.81 11.26 11.71
C GLN A 464 16.34 12.64 12.14
N ASP A 465 16.12 13.67 11.32
CA ASP A 465 16.60 15.04 11.57
C ASP A 465 15.74 15.82 12.57
N GLY A 466 14.74 15.18 13.18
CA GLY A 466 13.85 15.79 14.17
C GLY A 466 12.68 16.56 13.56
N GLU A 467 12.56 16.59 12.23
CA GLU A 467 11.35 17.05 11.55
C GLU A 467 10.23 15.99 11.58
N VAL A 468 9.03 16.41 11.22
CA VAL A 468 7.86 15.53 11.06
C VAL A 468 7.34 15.67 9.63
N ALA A 469 7.22 14.55 8.92
CA ALA A 469 6.48 14.50 7.66
C ALA A 469 4.99 14.31 7.94
N VAL A 470 4.12 15.06 7.26
CA VAL A 470 2.67 14.98 7.43
C VAL A 470 1.97 14.87 6.08
N ALA A 471 1.13 13.84 5.92
CA ALA A 471 0.30 13.67 4.73
C ALA A 471 -1.18 13.85 5.07
N PHE A 472 -1.86 14.72 4.33
CA PHE A 472 -3.32 14.82 4.31
C PHE A 472 -3.83 14.09 3.08
N VAL A 473 -4.86 13.26 3.20
CA VAL A 473 -5.48 12.57 2.07
C VAL A 473 -6.99 12.53 2.20
N ASN A 474 -7.68 12.71 1.08
CA ASN A 474 -9.12 12.65 0.96
C ASN A 474 -9.54 11.49 0.05
N PHE A 475 -10.07 10.42 0.64
CA PHE A 475 -10.67 9.31 -0.09
C PHE A 475 -12.15 9.55 -0.45
N ALA A 476 -12.77 10.60 0.09
CA ALA A 476 -14.18 10.88 -0.12
C ALA A 476 -14.49 11.42 -1.51
N SER A 477 -15.73 11.23 -1.95
CA SER A 477 -16.27 11.80 -3.18
C SER A 477 -16.50 13.32 -3.12
N GLN A 478 -16.30 13.95 -1.96
CA GLN A 478 -16.48 15.39 -1.76
C GLN A 478 -15.17 16.07 -1.36
N ALA A 479 -14.98 17.30 -1.81
CA ALA A 479 -13.89 18.15 -1.34
C ALA A 479 -14.10 18.50 0.14
N SER A 480 -13.02 18.69 0.88
CA SER A 480 -13.08 18.94 2.33
C SER A 480 -11.95 19.86 2.78
N LYS A 481 -12.17 20.58 3.87
CA LYS A 481 -11.13 21.32 4.59
C LYS A 481 -10.81 20.56 5.86
N VAL A 482 -9.54 20.23 6.04
CA VAL A 482 -9.04 19.50 7.21
C VAL A 482 -8.18 20.44 8.04
N GLN A 483 -8.33 20.38 9.35
CA GLN A 483 -7.51 21.11 10.31
C GLN A 483 -6.82 20.10 11.22
N LEU A 484 -5.57 20.37 11.57
CA LEU A 484 -4.77 19.56 12.49
C LEU A 484 -4.00 20.47 13.45
N PRO A 485 -4.34 20.50 14.74
CA PRO A 485 -3.55 21.18 15.76
C PRO A 485 -2.09 20.69 15.80
N LEU A 486 -1.12 21.59 16.00
CA LEU A 486 0.32 21.25 15.97
C LEU A 486 0.76 20.36 17.15
N ASP A 487 0.06 20.41 18.27
CA ASP A 487 0.33 19.59 19.45
C ASP A 487 0.09 18.10 19.19
N TYR A 488 -0.79 17.73 18.25
CA TYR A 488 -0.97 16.34 17.79
C TYR A 488 0.29 15.79 17.10
N LEU A 489 1.20 16.66 16.65
CA LEU A 489 2.47 16.30 16.03
C LEU A 489 3.64 16.39 17.00
N ASN A 490 3.40 16.62 18.30
CA ASN A 490 4.41 16.95 19.31
C ASN A 490 5.27 18.17 18.92
N LEU A 491 4.70 19.12 18.17
CA LEU A 491 5.33 20.39 17.85
C LEU A 491 4.86 21.48 18.82
N GLY A 492 5.69 22.51 18.97
CA GLY A 492 5.36 23.72 19.71
C GLY A 492 4.30 24.57 18.99
N PRO A 493 3.96 25.75 19.55
CA PRO A 493 2.86 26.57 19.04
C PRO A 493 3.09 27.18 17.66
N LYS A 494 4.33 27.12 17.14
CA LYS A 494 4.70 27.58 15.79
C LYS A 494 5.58 26.54 15.10
N ALA A 495 5.31 26.29 13.84
CA ALA A 495 6.09 25.38 13.01
C ALA A 495 6.45 26.02 11.66
N THR A 496 7.67 25.78 11.19
CA THR A 496 8.02 26.01 9.79
C THR A 496 7.51 24.83 8.98
N VAL A 497 6.88 25.09 7.84
CA VAL A 497 6.23 24.09 6.97
C VAL A 497 6.83 24.21 5.58
N HIS A 498 7.14 23.07 4.95
CA HIS A 498 7.55 22.94 3.56
C HIS A 498 6.60 21.96 2.85
N ASP A 499 5.86 22.43 1.84
CA ASP A 499 5.00 21.59 1.00
C ASP A 499 5.84 20.94 -0.09
N LEU A 500 5.89 19.60 -0.07
CA LEU A 500 6.77 18.82 -0.94
C LEU A 500 6.29 18.77 -2.39
N TRP A 501 5.03 19.12 -2.68
CA TRP A 501 4.50 19.11 -4.03
C TRP A 501 4.56 20.47 -4.71
N SER A 502 4.31 21.55 -3.96
CA SER A 502 4.40 22.92 -4.49
C SER A 502 5.77 23.57 -4.29
N GLY A 503 6.59 23.06 -3.37
CA GLY A 503 7.84 23.69 -2.92
C GLY A 503 7.63 24.90 -2.02
N GLY A 504 6.38 25.22 -1.68
CA GLY A 504 6.03 26.38 -0.86
C GLY A 504 6.48 26.22 0.59
N LYS A 505 6.98 27.31 1.18
CA LYS A 505 7.38 27.36 2.59
C LYS A 505 6.56 28.40 3.35
N ALA A 506 6.20 28.09 4.58
CA ALA A 506 5.45 29.00 5.45
C ALA A 506 5.81 28.79 6.92
N VAL A 507 5.40 29.73 7.77
CA VAL A 507 5.33 29.53 9.23
C VAL A 507 3.87 29.50 9.61
N VAL A 508 3.45 28.44 10.31
CA VAL A 508 2.08 28.29 10.81
C VAL A 508 2.08 28.41 12.33
N GLN A 509 0.96 28.83 12.88
CA GLN A 509 0.77 28.98 14.32
C GLN A 509 -0.50 28.25 14.75
N GLY A 510 -0.41 27.45 15.81
CA GLY A 510 -1.51 26.69 16.41
C GLY A 510 -1.90 25.44 15.63
N GLU A 511 -2.21 25.55 14.34
CA GLU A 511 -2.73 24.44 13.54
C GLU A 511 -2.33 24.50 12.06
N LEU A 512 -2.35 23.35 11.41
CA LEU A 512 -2.33 23.20 9.96
C LEU A 512 -3.75 23.24 9.41
N ARG A 513 -3.90 23.79 8.21
CA ARG A 513 -5.15 23.74 7.45
C ARG A 513 -4.85 23.25 6.04
N ALA A 514 -5.63 22.31 5.54
CA ALA A 514 -5.50 21.79 4.18
C ALA A 514 -6.86 21.82 3.48
N SER A 515 -6.91 22.33 2.26
CA SER A 515 -8.09 22.20 1.38
C SER A 515 -7.84 21.06 0.39
N LEU A 516 -8.62 19.99 0.49
CA LEU A 516 -8.45 18.77 -0.27
C LEU A 516 -9.58 18.64 -1.28
N VAL A 517 -9.25 18.46 -2.56
CA VAL A 517 -10.25 18.10 -3.58
C VAL A 517 -10.85 16.72 -3.30
N ALA A 518 -12.00 16.43 -3.91
CA ALA A 518 -12.59 15.10 -3.88
C ALA A 518 -11.67 14.05 -4.51
N ASP A 519 -11.80 12.81 -4.06
CA ASP A 519 -11.30 11.60 -4.70
C ASP A 519 -9.80 11.62 -5.02
N GLY A 520 -9.00 11.67 -3.95
CA GLY A 520 -7.53 11.69 -3.99
C GLY A 520 -6.92 13.04 -3.64
N GLY A 521 -7.68 14.04 -3.19
CA GLY A 521 -7.09 15.30 -2.73
C GLY A 521 -6.05 15.05 -1.65
N HIS A 522 -4.85 15.61 -1.80
CA HIS A 522 -3.74 15.31 -0.91
C HIS A 522 -2.80 16.50 -0.72
N VAL A 523 -2.05 16.48 0.39
CA VAL A 523 -0.92 17.36 0.68
C VAL A 523 0.16 16.50 1.36
N LEU A 524 1.43 16.75 1.07
CA LEU A 524 2.55 16.16 1.79
C LEU A 524 3.49 17.27 2.25
N LEU A 525 3.71 17.34 3.55
CA LEU A 525 4.45 18.41 4.21
C LEU A 525 5.65 17.86 4.97
N ARG A 526 6.68 18.68 5.13
CA ARG A 526 7.70 18.54 6.18
C ARG A 526 7.60 19.72 7.14
N LEU A 527 7.70 19.42 8.43
CA LEU A 527 7.51 20.39 9.50
C LEU A 527 8.64 20.33 10.53
N ALA A 528 9.04 21.49 11.01
CA ALA A 528 9.99 21.64 12.10
C ALA A 528 9.46 22.64 13.13
N ASN A 529 9.84 22.48 14.40
CA ASN A 529 9.60 23.51 15.40
C ASN A 529 10.21 24.84 14.95
N HIS A 530 9.42 25.90 14.94
CA HIS A 530 9.93 27.20 14.56
C HIS A 530 10.82 27.75 15.67
N THR A 531 12.14 27.66 15.45
CA THR A 531 13.14 28.30 16.29
C THR A 531 13.46 29.67 15.71
N VAL A 532 13.19 30.74 16.46
CA VAL A 532 13.71 32.07 16.12
C VAL A 532 15.20 32.03 16.48
N LEU A 533 16.08 31.96 15.49
CA LEU A 533 17.48 32.28 15.72
C LEU A 533 17.54 33.72 16.27
N PRO A 534 18.35 34.00 17.31
CA PRO A 534 18.54 35.36 17.77
C PRO A 534 19.31 36.11 16.68
N ASP A 535 18.58 36.74 15.76
CA ASP A 535 18.80 38.12 15.35
C ASP A 535 17.68 38.57 14.41
N GLY A 536 17.14 39.75 14.73
CA GLY A 536 15.84 40.21 14.31
C GLY A 536 15.68 40.44 12.81
N GLN A 537 14.60 39.86 12.27
CA GLN A 537 13.86 40.46 11.17
C GLN A 537 12.38 40.08 11.33
N PRO A 538 11.44 41.04 11.31
CA PRO A 538 10.03 40.72 11.53
C PRO A 538 9.47 39.97 10.32
N PRO A 539 8.73 38.85 10.50
CA PRO A 539 7.99 38.26 9.39
C PRO A 539 6.80 39.17 9.07
N GLY A 540 6.73 39.61 7.81
CA GLY A 540 5.51 40.16 7.24
C GLY A 540 4.40 39.13 7.38
N ALA A 541 3.41 39.44 8.20
CA ALA A 541 2.17 38.71 8.24
C ALA A 541 1.37 39.09 6.99
N GLU A 542 1.16 38.15 6.06
CA GLU A 542 -0.07 38.04 5.25
C GLU A 542 -0.08 36.79 4.34
N SER A 543 -1.19 36.04 4.47
CA SER A 543 -1.81 35.10 3.52
C SER A 543 -0.98 34.09 2.70
N LEU A 544 -0.70 32.91 3.27
CA LEU A 544 -0.47 31.69 2.46
C LEU A 544 -1.13 30.45 3.07
N LEU A 545 -2.47 30.45 3.09
CA LEU A 545 -3.28 29.22 3.06
C LEU A 545 -4.33 29.24 1.94
N GLU A 546 -4.30 30.24 1.06
CA GLU A 546 -5.07 30.26 -0.20
C GLU A 546 -4.23 29.91 -1.44
N ALA A 547 -2.90 29.82 -1.34
CA ALA A 547 -2.04 29.45 -2.47
C ALA A 547 -1.93 27.94 -2.74
N ALA A 548 -2.32 27.09 -1.78
CA ALA A 548 -2.55 25.66 -2.06
C ALA A 548 -3.85 25.41 -2.84
N GLY A 549 -4.67 26.46 -3.04
CA GLY A 549 -5.91 26.45 -3.80
C GLY A 549 -5.78 26.87 -5.27
N PHE A 550 -4.58 27.24 -5.75
CA PHE A 550 -4.39 27.58 -7.17
C PHE A 550 -4.24 26.32 -8.05
N GLU A 551 -5.42 25.77 -8.34
CA GLU A 551 -5.81 25.01 -9.51
C GLU A 551 -5.10 23.69 -9.83
N GLN A 552 -5.55 22.64 -9.15
CA GLN A 552 -5.60 21.30 -9.75
C GLN A 552 -6.54 21.24 -10.99
N ALA A 553 -7.38 22.27 -11.20
CA ALA A 553 -8.23 22.42 -12.39
C ALA A 553 -7.48 22.96 -13.64
N LYS A 554 -6.37 23.71 -13.49
CA LYS A 554 -5.66 24.36 -14.61
C LYS A 554 -4.88 23.37 -15.46
N VAL A 555 -4.46 22.25 -14.87
CA VAL A 555 -3.69 21.22 -15.60
C VAL A 555 -4.53 20.60 -16.73
N LEU A 556 -5.85 20.51 -16.58
CA LEU A 556 -6.77 20.08 -17.65
C LEU A 556 -7.06 21.17 -18.69
N GLN A 557 -7.03 22.46 -18.32
CA GLN A 557 -7.22 23.57 -19.27
C GLN A 557 -5.94 23.94 -20.04
N LEU A 558 -4.76 23.85 -19.42
CA LEU A 558 -3.47 24.13 -20.04
C LEU A 558 -3.13 23.10 -21.15
N SER A 559 -3.56 21.84 -21.00
CA SER A 559 -3.45 20.85 -22.08
C SER A 559 -4.29 21.22 -23.31
N ASN A 560 -5.48 21.81 -23.14
CA ASN A 560 -6.30 22.27 -24.26
C ASN A 560 -5.79 23.59 -24.87
N PHE A 561 -5.19 24.48 -24.06
CA PHE A 561 -4.59 25.73 -24.55
C PHE A 561 -3.30 25.48 -25.35
N LEU A 562 -2.45 24.55 -24.92
CA LEU A 562 -1.22 24.17 -25.66
C LEU A 562 -1.54 23.43 -26.98
N LEU A 563 -2.63 22.66 -27.03
CA LEU A 563 -3.13 22.05 -28.27
C LEU A 563 -3.69 23.11 -29.24
N CYS A 564 -4.42 24.11 -28.76
CA CYS A 564 -4.91 25.22 -29.59
C CYS A 564 -3.78 26.13 -30.11
N PHE A 565 -2.81 26.50 -29.28
CA PHE A 565 -1.67 27.30 -29.72
C PHE A 565 -0.71 26.52 -30.62
N GLY A 566 -0.52 25.22 -30.37
CA GLY A 566 0.24 24.32 -31.24
C GLY A 566 -0.37 24.21 -32.63
N LEU A 567 -1.69 24.07 -32.74
CA LEU A 567 -2.40 24.06 -34.03
C LEU A 567 -2.38 25.43 -34.73
N CYS A 568 -2.53 26.54 -34.00
CA CYS A 568 -2.46 27.88 -34.58
C CYS A 568 -1.05 28.24 -35.06
N ALA A 569 0.00 27.84 -34.34
CA ALA A 569 1.39 28.03 -34.76
C ALA A 569 1.75 27.15 -35.97
N LEU A 570 1.23 25.91 -36.04
CA LEU A 570 1.40 25.06 -37.22
C LEU A 570 0.65 25.62 -38.44
N LEU A 571 -0.57 26.15 -38.27
CA LEU A 571 -1.32 26.83 -39.34
C LEU A 571 -0.61 28.10 -39.83
N ALA A 572 -0.06 28.90 -38.92
CA ALA A 572 0.69 30.11 -39.27
C ALA A 572 1.99 29.79 -40.04
N LEU A 573 2.69 28.70 -39.68
CA LEU A 573 3.88 28.21 -40.39
C LEU A 573 3.56 27.58 -41.76
N LEU A 574 2.37 27.00 -41.92
CA LEU A 574 1.88 26.46 -43.20
C LEU A 574 1.36 27.57 -44.14
N LEU A 575 0.84 28.67 -43.60
CA LEU A 575 0.37 29.83 -44.38
C LEU A 575 1.48 30.83 -44.76
N ALA A 576 2.65 30.75 -44.12
CA ALA A 576 3.79 31.65 -44.36
C ALA A 576 4.74 31.22 -45.50
N ARG A 577 4.42 30.15 -46.26
CA ARG A 577 5.22 29.71 -47.41
C ARG A 577 4.52 30.05 -48.73
N PRO A 578 5.11 30.92 -49.60
CA PRO A 578 4.52 31.25 -50.88
C PRO A 578 4.86 30.17 -51.91
N ARG A 579 4.14 29.04 -51.84
CA ARG A 579 3.96 28.00 -52.88
C ARG A 579 3.07 26.93 -52.25
N TYR A 580 2.07 26.43 -52.98
CA TYR A 580 0.99 25.52 -52.56
C TYR A 580 -0.33 26.17 -52.10
N CYS A 581 -0.78 27.19 -52.83
CA CYS A 581 -2.19 27.58 -52.87
C CYS A 581 -2.90 26.99 -54.11
N VAL A 582 -2.95 25.66 -54.25
CA VAL A 582 -3.96 24.98 -55.08
C VAL A 582 -4.18 23.58 -54.49
N ARG A 583 -5.43 23.25 -54.14
CA ARG A 583 -5.93 21.99 -53.52
C ARG A 583 -5.96 21.92 -51.98
N LEU A 584 -6.78 22.77 -51.36
CA LEU A 584 -7.35 22.47 -50.04
C LEU A 584 -8.72 23.14 -49.85
N LYS A 585 -9.58 23.03 -50.87
CA LYS A 585 -10.97 23.54 -50.87
C LYS A 585 -12.05 22.45 -50.91
N ALA A 586 -11.71 21.18 -50.68
CA ALA A 586 -12.65 20.07 -50.89
C ALA A 586 -12.84 19.11 -49.70
N LEU A 587 -12.36 19.43 -48.48
CA LEU A 587 -12.43 18.49 -47.35
C LEU A 587 -12.88 19.11 -46.01
N LEU A 588 -13.59 20.25 -46.05
CA LEU A 588 -14.13 20.89 -44.83
C LEU A 588 -15.66 21.10 -44.86
N TRP A 589 -16.36 20.40 -45.75
CA TRP A 589 -17.83 20.31 -45.71
C TRP A 589 -18.25 18.84 -45.93
N ALA A 590 -18.16 18.04 -44.87
CA ALA A 590 -18.84 16.75 -44.67
C ALA A 590 -18.80 16.40 -43.18
#